data_AF-A0A941PH49-F1
#
_entry.id   AF-A0A941PH49-F1
#
_cell.length_a   1.000
_cell.length_b   1.000
_cell.length_c   1.000
_cell.angle_alpha   90.00
_cell.angle_beta   90.00
_cell.angle_gamma   90.00
#
_symmetry.space_group_name_H-M   'P 1'
#
loop_
_entity.id
_entity.type
_entity.pdbx_description
1 polymer ?
#
loop_
_entity_poly.entity_id
_entity_poly.type
_entity_poly.pdbx_seq_one_letter_code
_entity_poly.pdbx_strand_id
1 'polypeptide(L)'
;MTKSNSRRFVRAAWSLLFFQVIASAGAVAVTGWAAFHVQSLVTAQRSSGATPAPTEPIPAPATPAPAEGAPSPTPENTAPAPSNEPAPAPAPTATAIPTQPAIQNCERVQQFFRVPAQAEWCDTGVEVREGQTIYFRVGEGRWSNAPPPAPSYGPEGGPAIQGTWIESAPLGALIGRIGGAAFLIGSKSSVTSPASGHLLLAMNDVRGTYGDNRGQLDVFMAVR
;
A
#
# COMPACT_ATOMS: atom_id res chain seq x y z
N MET A 1 -35.29 52.14 -9.62
CA MET A 1 -35.27 50.79 -10.23
C MET A 1 -33.91 50.65 -10.90
N THR A 2 -32.95 49.79 -10.57
CA THR A 2 -32.84 48.47 -9.90
C THR A 2 -31.38 48.35 -9.44
N LYS A 3 -31.04 48.39 -8.14
CA LYS A 3 -30.81 47.27 -7.21
C LYS A 3 -29.97 46.10 -7.76
N SER A 4 -28.65 46.28 -7.86
CA SER A 4 -27.67 45.18 -7.84
C SER A 4 -26.31 45.74 -7.43
N ASN A 5 -25.84 45.43 -6.21
CA ASN A 5 -24.44 45.45 -5.74
C ASN A 5 -24.41 45.50 -4.20
N SER A 6 -24.59 44.36 -3.52
CA SER A 6 -24.25 44.22 -2.09
C SER A 6 -24.40 42.78 -1.59
N ARG A 7 -23.55 41.84 -2.07
CA ARG A 7 -23.37 40.53 -1.42
C ARG A 7 -21.91 40.05 -1.44
N ARG A 8 -20.98 40.97 -1.20
CA ARG A 8 -19.62 40.68 -0.72
C ARG A 8 -19.43 41.58 0.49
N PHE A 9 -18.96 41.03 1.61
CA PHE A 9 -18.87 41.64 2.96
C PHE A 9 -20.16 41.69 3.79
N VAL A 10 -20.49 40.59 4.49
CA VAL A 10 -21.00 40.62 5.88
C VAL A 10 -20.67 39.26 6.56
N ARG A 11 -19.85 39.31 7.64
CA ARG A 11 -19.68 38.32 8.74
C ARG A 11 -18.75 37.12 8.51
N ALA A 12 -17.45 37.33 8.36
CA ALA A 12 -16.50 37.13 9.47
C ALA A 12 -16.87 37.90 10.75
N ALA A 13 -17.40 37.20 11.77
CA ALA A 13 -17.42 37.60 13.19
C ALA A 13 -18.24 36.60 14.03
N TRP A 14 -17.79 35.35 14.14
CA TRP A 14 -18.13 34.45 15.26
C TRP A 14 -16.92 33.53 15.49
N SER A 15 -15.82 34.14 15.89
CA SER A 15 -14.74 33.44 16.61
C SER A 15 -15.02 33.54 18.11
N LEU A 16 -14.53 32.56 18.86
CA LEU A 16 -14.26 32.63 20.30
C LEU A 16 -15.46 32.63 21.25
N LEU A 17 -16.04 31.44 21.46
CA LEU A 17 -16.50 30.98 22.79
C LEU A 17 -16.85 29.49 22.68
N PHE A 18 -15.86 28.62 22.95
CA PHE A 18 -15.93 27.30 23.59
C PHE A 18 -14.59 26.55 23.39
N PHE A 19 -13.49 27.22 23.75
CA PHE A 19 -12.26 26.54 24.14
C PHE A 19 -12.19 26.60 25.67
N GLN A 20 -11.91 25.46 26.29
CA GLN A 20 -11.78 25.15 27.73
C GLN A 20 -13.02 24.56 28.44
N VAL A 21 -13.23 23.26 28.23
CA VAL A 21 -13.45 22.31 29.34
C VAL A 21 -12.44 21.17 29.22
N ILE A 22 -11.37 21.32 30.01
CA ILE A 22 -10.68 20.31 30.83
C ILE A 22 -10.24 19.00 30.14
N ALA A 23 -8.94 18.98 29.85
CA ALA A 23 -8.10 17.79 29.90
C ALA A 23 -8.01 17.25 31.33
N SER A 24 -8.59 16.07 31.59
CA SER A 24 -8.18 15.14 32.65
C SER A 24 -8.93 13.80 32.54
N ALA A 25 -8.45 12.94 31.65
CA ALA A 25 -8.67 11.48 31.73
C ALA A 25 -7.51 10.76 31.03
N GLY A 26 -6.28 11.06 31.48
CA GLY A 26 -5.13 10.24 31.20
C GLY A 26 -5.03 9.12 32.22
N ALA A 27 -4.68 7.92 31.74
CA ALA A 27 -4.02 6.84 32.46
C ALA A 27 -4.85 5.96 33.41
N VAL A 28 -5.75 5.13 32.86
CA VAL A 28 -5.85 3.69 33.22
C VAL A 28 -6.30 2.93 31.97
N ALA A 29 -5.78 1.72 31.77
CA ALA A 29 -6.09 0.75 30.70
C ALA A 29 -5.20 0.77 29.44
N VAL A 30 -3.88 0.91 29.63
CA VAL A 30 -2.84 0.42 28.68
C VAL A 30 -2.43 -1.05 28.97
N THR A 31 -3.19 -1.79 29.77
CA THR A 31 -2.87 -3.21 30.09
C THR A 31 -4.12 -4.09 30.05
N GLY A 32 -4.83 -4.14 28.93
CA GLY A 32 -6.10 -4.89 28.86
C GLY A 32 -6.61 -5.26 27.47
N TRP A 33 -5.76 -5.30 26.44
CA TRP A 33 -6.20 -5.68 25.08
C TRP A 33 -5.26 -6.68 24.40
N ALA A 34 -4.65 -7.57 25.19
CA ALA A 34 -3.87 -8.71 24.72
C ALA A 34 -4.47 -10.07 25.16
N ALA A 35 -5.73 -10.10 25.63
CA ALA A 35 -6.29 -11.29 26.30
C ALA A 35 -7.65 -11.82 25.77
N PHE A 36 -8.27 -11.21 24.76
CA PHE A 36 -9.52 -11.71 24.16
C PHE A 36 -9.54 -11.22 22.70
N HIS A 37 -8.95 -11.91 21.71
CA HIS A 37 -9.52 -13.10 21.07
C HIS A 37 -8.43 -13.90 20.34
N VAL A 38 -7.60 -14.62 21.09
CA VAL A 38 -6.92 -15.84 20.64
C VAL A 38 -7.62 -17.03 21.32
N GLN A 39 -8.91 -17.21 21.03
CA GLN A 39 -9.69 -18.34 21.56
C GLN A 39 -10.71 -18.82 20.52
N SER A 40 -10.23 -19.29 19.36
CA SER A 40 -11.06 -20.07 18.43
C SER A 40 -10.35 -21.26 17.77
N LEU A 41 -9.19 -21.69 18.27
CA LEU A 41 -8.44 -22.82 17.70
C LEU A 41 -8.12 -23.98 18.66
N VAL A 42 -8.82 -24.11 19.80
CA VAL A 42 -8.58 -25.23 20.74
C VAL A 42 -9.79 -26.14 20.97
N THR A 43 -10.94 -25.90 20.36
CA THR A 43 -12.15 -26.73 20.60
C THR A 43 -12.66 -27.49 19.37
N ALA A 44 -11.87 -27.56 18.28
CA ALA A 44 -12.26 -28.25 17.04
C ALA A 44 -11.40 -29.49 16.71
N GLN A 45 -10.64 -30.03 17.66
CA GLN A 45 -9.80 -31.22 17.43
C GLN A 45 -10.15 -32.43 18.30
N ARG A 46 -11.35 -32.47 18.89
CA ARG A 46 -11.79 -33.56 19.78
C ARG A 46 -12.84 -34.51 19.20
N SER A 47 -12.91 -34.64 17.87
CA SER A 47 -13.76 -35.63 17.22
C SER A 47 -13.18 -36.12 15.90
N SER A 48 -12.06 -36.83 15.97
CA SER A 48 -11.77 -37.87 14.98
C SER A 48 -10.85 -38.89 15.64
N GLY A 49 -11.43 -40.04 15.98
CA GLY A 49 -10.67 -41.18 16.46
C GLY A 49 -10.01 -41.91 15.29
N ALA A 50 -8.78 -42.36 15.50
CA ALA A 50 -8.26 -43.63 14.98
C ALA A 50 -6.87 -43.85 15.61
N THR A 51 -6.72 -44.93 16.37
CA THR A 51 -5.46 -45.43 16.91
C THR A 51 -4.59 -46.02 15.79
N PRO A 52 -3.34 -45.58 15.59
CA PRO A 52 -2.34 -46.38 14.90
C PRO A 52 -1.42 -47.09 15.90
N ALA A 53 -1.09 -48.34 15.59
CA ALA A 53 -0.20 -49.25 16.31
C ALA A 53 1.26 -48.73 16.38
N PRO A 54 2.09 -49.21 17.33
CA PRO A 54 3.48 -48.78 17.45
C PRO A 54 4.31 -49.40 16.32
N THR A 55 4.86 -48.56 15.44
CA THR A 55 5.87 -48.99 14.45
C THR A 55 7.26 -48.60 14.95
N GLU A 56 8.17 -49.56 14.86
CA GLU A 56 9.53 -49.61 15.37
C GLU A 56 10.45 -48.44 14.96
N PRO A 57 11.52 -48.16 15.73
CA PRO A 57 12.50 -47.13 15.41
C PRO A 57 13.41 -47.55 14.25
N ILE A 58 13.41 -46.76 13.18
CA ILE A 58 14.34 -46.87 12.05
C ILE A 58 15.73 -46.35 12.49
N PRO A 59 16.83 -47.08 12.24
CA PRO A 59 18.18 -46.61 12.54
C PRO A 59 18.65 -45.53 11.56
N ALA A 60 19.33 -44.52 12.10
CA ALA A 60 19.95 -43.42 11.36
C ALA A 60 21.13 -43.90 10.49
N PRO A 61 21.23 -43.48 9.22
CA PRO A 61 22.46 -43.66 8.45
C PRO A 61 23.48 -42.55 8.76
N ALA A 62 24.74 -42.97 8.81
CA ALA A 62 25.90 -42.26 9.33
C ALA A 62 26.40 -41.09 8.47
N THR A 63 26.94 -40.10 9.16
CA THR A 63 27.81 -39.01 8.68
C THR A 63 29.12 -39.54 8.08
N PRO A 64 29.58 -38.98 6.95
CA PRO A 64 30.99 -38.95 6.62
C PRO A 64 31.57 -37.53 6.81
N ALA A 65 32.62 -37.44 7.61
CA ALA A 65 33.59 -36.32 7.64
C ALA A 65 34.82 -36.69 6.77
N PRO A 66 35.91 -35.91 6.78
CA PRO A 66 36.18 -34.72 5.96
C PRO A 66 37.25 -34.99 4.88
N ALA A 67 37.31 -34.19 3.81
CA ALA A 67 38.43 -34.19 2.88
C ALA A 67 39.22 -32.87 2.99
N GLU A 68 40.41 -32.98 3.59
CA GLU A 68 41.51 -32.00 3.52
C GLU A 68 42.13 -31.98 2.12
N GLY A 69 42.65 -30.82 1.69
CA GLY A 69 43.54 -30.73 0.53
C GLY A 69 43.69 -29.33 -0.06
N ALA A 70 44.40 -28.43 0.65
CA ALA A 70 45.04 -27.27 0.04
C ALA A 70 46.36 -27.71 -0.66
N PRO A 71 46.85 -26.98 -1.68
CA PRO A 71 47.74 -25.84 -1.35
C PRO A 71 47.58 -24.60 -2.25
N SER A 72 47.99 -23.46 -1.67
CA SER A 72 48.21 -22.17 -2.31
C SER A 72 49.59 -22.12 -2.98
N PRO A 73 49.81 -21.23 -3.98
CA PRO A 73 50.68 -20.09 -3.69
C PRO A 73 50.25 -18.74 -4.30
N THR A 74 50.47 -17.68 -3.54
CA THR A 74 50.59 -16.24 -3.90
C THR A 74 51.94 -15.94 -4.60
N PRO A 75 52.32 -14.69 -4.95
CA PRO A 75 51.57 -13.47 -5.31
C PRO A 75 52.09 -12.84 -6.63
N GLU A 76 51.36 -11.93 -7.28
CA GLU A 76 52.04 -10.88 -8.07
C GLU A 76 51.28 -9.56 -8.14
N ASN A 77 52.07 -8.52 -7.97
CA ASN A 77 51.79 -7.15 -7.63
C ASN A 77 52.03 -6.30 -8.88
N THR A 78 51.10 -5.45 -9.32
CA THR A 78 51.44 -4.23 -10.07
C THR A 78 50.27 -3.23 -10.01
N ALA A 79 50.45 -2.17 -9.23
CA ALA A 79 49.86 -0.85 -9.47
C ALA A 79 50.93 0.05 -10.11
N PRO A 80 50.56 0.88 -11.11
CA PRO A 80 50.63 2.35 -10.96
C PRO A 80 49.38 2.99 -11.63
N ALA A 81 48.99 4.25 -11.51
CA ALA A 81 49.40 5.51 -10.88
C ALA A 81 48.16 6.47 -10.98
N PRO A 82 48.14 7.63 -10.30
CA PRO A 82 46.95 8.50 -10.26
C PRO A 82 46.78 9.31 -11.55
N SER A 83 45.55 9.38 -12.07
CA SER A 83 45.20 10.32 -13.14
C SER A 83 44.38 11.48 -12.58
N ASN A 84 44.89 12.68 -12.83
CA ASN A 84 44.28 13.96 -12.48
C ASN A 84 42.89 14.11 -13.14
N GLU A 85 41.84 14.24 -12.33
CA GLU A 85 40.51 14.64 -12.79
C GLU A 85 40.33 16.16 -12.58
N PRO A 86 40.06 16.96 -13.64
CA PRO A 86 39.81 18.39 -13.52
C PRO A 86 38.50 18.69 -12.75
N ALA A 87 38.53 19.78 -11.98
CA ALA A 87 37.41 20.29 -11.21
C ALA A 87 36.10 20.45 -12.02
N PRO A 88 34.92 20.19 -11.41
CA PRO A 88 33.64 20.29 -12.11
C PRO A 88 33.28 21.76 -12.39
N ALA A 89 32.92 22.03 -13.63
CA ALA A 89 32.28 23.28 -14.03
C ALA A 89 30.92 23.46 -13.30
N PRO A 90 30.49 24.69 -12.99
CA PRO A 90 29.19 24.91 -12.36
C PRO A 90 28.06 24.52 -13.32
N ALA A 91 27.22 23.58 -12.88
CA ALA A 91 26.03 23.16 -13.63
C ALA A 91 25.03 24.33 -13.80
N PRO A 92 24.35 24.44 -14.96
CA PRO A 92 23.30 25.44 -15.14
C PRO A 92 22.13 25.16 -14.19
N THR A 93 21.61 26.22 -13.59
CA THR A 93 20.41 26.24 -12.75
C THR A 93 19.24 25.59 -13.48
N ALA A 94 18.91 24.35 -13.12
CA ALA A 94 17.75 23.66 -13.62
C ALA A 94 16.48 24.36 -13.10
N THR A 95 15.78 25.03 -14.01
CA THR A 95 14.41 25.51 -13.82
C THR A 95 13.51 24.31 -13.50
N ALA A 96 12.84 24.34 -12.34
CA ALA A 96 11.92 23.29 -11.91
C ALA A 96 10.77 23.13 -12.92
N ILE A 97 10.66 21.93 -13.51
CA ILE A 97 9.53 21.52 -14.35
C ILE A 97 8.34 21.17 -13.43
N PRO A 98 7.10 21.61 -13.73
CA PRO A 98 5.93 21.21 -12.97
C PRO A 98 5.71 19.70 -13.05
N THR A 99 5.60 19.06 -11.88
CA THR A 99 5.43 17.62 -11.66
C THR A 99 4.15 17.10 -12.32
N GLN A 100 4.30 16.39 -13.44
CA GLN A 100 3.30 15.49 -14.02
C GLN A 100 2.81 14.49 -12.95
N PRO A 101 1.52 14.11 -12.88
CA PRO A 101 1.08 13.01 -12.01
C PRO A 101 1.71 11.69 -12.49
N ALA A 102 2.90 11.39 -12.00
CA ALA A 102 3.68 10.21 -12.32
C ALA A 102 3.29 9.06 -11.37
N ILE A 103 3.45 7.82 -11.85
CA ILE A 103 3.38 6.60 -11.04
C ILE A 103 4.15 6.83 -9.74
N GLN A 104 3.48 6.78 -8.59
CA GLN A 104 4.13 6.97 -7.28
C GLN A 104 4.45 5.60 -6.68
N ASN A 105 5.66 5.45 -6.14
CA ASN A 105 6.03 4.24 -5.41
C ASN A 105 5.31 4.22 -4.06
N CYS A 106 4.53 3.19 -3.78
CA CYS A 106 3.90 3.02 -2.48
C CYS A 106 4.98 2.68 -1.42
N GLU A 107 4.89 3.27 -0.22
CA GLU A 107 5.77 2.90 0.89
C GLU A 107 5.43 1.46 1.35
N ARG A 108 6.39 0.53 1.24
CA ARG A 108 6.24 -0.87 1.66
C ARG A 108 6.66 -1.04 3.12
N VAL A 109 5.72 -1.31 4.01
CA VAL A 109 5.99 -1.69 5.41
C VAL A 109 5.39 -3.07 5.66
N GLN A 110 6.13 -4.16 5.43
CA GLN A 110 5.64 -5.53 5.74
C GLN A 110 4.28 -5.85 5.08
N GLN A 111 4.21 -5.81 3.75
CA GLN A 111 2.98 -6.04 2.95
C GLN A 111 1.86 -5.00 3.12
N PHE A 112 2.10 -3.95 3.91
CA PHE A 112 1.28 -2.74 3.96
C PHE A 112 1.68 -1.76 2.86
N PHE A 113 0.68 -1.17 2.22
CA PHE A 113 0.81 -0.16 1.19
C PHE A 113 -0.18 0.96 1.46
N ARG A 114 0.33 2.17 1.58
CA ARG A 114 -0.48 3.38 1.63
C ARG A 114 -0.74 3.85 0.20
N VAL A 115 -2.00 3.81 -0.22
CA VAL A 115 -2.42 4.21 -1.56
C VAL A 115 -3.00 5.63 -1.49
N PRO A 116 -2.24 6.66 -1.92
CA PRO A 116 -2.72 8.04 -1.89
C PRO A 116 -3.78 8.26 -2.97
N ALA A 117 -4.77 9.08 -2.67
CA ALA A 117 -5.86 9.39 -3.62
C ALA A 117 -5.38 10.19 -4.84
N GLN A 118 -4.24 10.88 -4.74
CA GLN A 118 -3.67 11.73 -5.79
C GLN A 118 -2.79 10.97 -6.78
N ALA A 119 -2.43 9.72 -6.49
CA ALA A 119 -1.71 8.90 -7.44
C ALA A 119 -2.70 8.30 -8.43
N GLU A 120 -2.51 8.58 -9.72
CA GLU A 120 -3.26 7.92 -10.78
C GLU A 120 -3.01 6.41 -10.78
N TRP A 121 -1.77 6.00 -10.47
CA TRP A 121 -1.40 4.64 -10.11
C TRP A 121 -0.26 4.67 -9.08
N CYS A 122 -0.40 3.86 -8.04
CA CYS A 122 0.62 3.63 -7.02
C CYS A 122 1.28 2.27 -7.29
N ASP A 123 2.58 2.25 -7.62
CA ASP A 123 3.33 1.02 -7.84
C ASP A 123 3.74 0.39 -6.50
N THR A 124 3.33 -0.85 -6.29
CA THR A 124 3.60 -1.61 -5.07
C THR A 124 4.97 -2.32 -5.10
N GLY A 125 5.57 -2.41 -6.29
CA GLY A 125 6.76 -3.24 -6.55
C GLY A 125 6.52 -4.74 -6.32
N VAL A 126 5.26 -5.18 -6.25
CA VAL A 126 4.90 -6.59 -6.11
C VAL A 126 4.70 -7.16 -7.51
N GLU A 127 5.50 -8.16 -7.85
CA GLU A 127 5.35 -8.92 -9.09
C GLU A 127 4.36 -10.07 -8.88
N VAL A 128 3.44 -10.22 -9.82
CA VAL A 128 2.40 -11.25 -9.82
C VAL A 128 2.39 -11.94 -11.17
N ARG A 129 2.13 -13.25 -11.20
CA ARG A 129 1.90 -14.03 -12.42
C ARG A 129 0.41 -14.21 -12.67
N GLU A 130 0.04 -14.33 -13.93
CA GLU A 130 -1.32 -14.67 -14.35
C GLU A 130 -1.80 -15.94 -13.64
N GLY A 131 -3.04 -15.92 -13.15
CA GLY A 131 -3.62 -17.03 -12.39
C GLY A 131 -3.23 -17.10 -10.91
N GLN A 132 -2.22 -16.35 -10.44
CA GLN A 132 -1.92 -16.28 -9.00
C GLN A 132 -3.05 -15.60 -8.23
N THR A 133 -3.21 -15.97 -6.97
CA THR A 133 -4.22 -15.34 -6.10
C THR A 133 -3.57 -14.27 -5.25
N ILE A 134 -4.12 -13.06 -5.35
CA ILE A 134 -3.73 -11.93 -4.52
C ILE A 134 -4.80 -11.80 -3.43
N TYR A 135 -4.37 -11.85 -2.18
CA TYR A 135 -5.22 -11.62 -1.02
C TYR A 135 -5.10 -10.19 -0.57
N PHE A 136 -6.22 -9.57 -0.23
CA PHE A 136 -6.30 -8.20 0.21
C PHE A 136 -6.96 -8.10 1.59
N ARG A 137 -6.50 -7.14 2.38
CA ARG A 137 -7.22 -6.59 3.51
C ARG A 137 -7.07 -5.08 3.44
N VAL A 138 -8.18 -4.38 3.20
CA VAL A 138 -8.19 -2.92 3.30
C VAL A 138 -8.33 -2.54 4.77
N GLY A 139 -7.37 -1.75 5.25
CA GLY A 139 -7.33 -1.24 6.61
C GLY A 139 -8.17 0.02 6.78
N GLU A 140 -7.75 0.86 7.73
CA GLU A 140 -8.35 2.17 7.93
C GLU A 140 -8.00 3.11 6.77
N GLY A 141 -8.81 4.15 6.59
CA GLY A 141 -8.60 5.13 5.54
C GLY A 141 -9.88 5.45 4.81
N ARG A 142 -9.93 6.70 4.35
CA ARG A 142 -10.94 7.16 3.41
C ARG A 142 -10.28 8.19 2.49
N TRP A 143 -10.84 8.31 1.31
CA TRP A 143 -10.38 9.26 0.32
C TRP A 143 -11.55 9.93 -0.41
N SER A 144 -11.29 10.96 -1.18
CA SER A 144 -12.27 11.68 -2.00
C SER A 144 -11.64 12.06 -3.33
N ASN A 145 -12.45 12.07 -4.38
CA ASN A 145 -12.05 12.43 -5.75
C ASN A 145 -12.13 13.94 -6.02
N ALA A 146 -12.36 14.76 -4.99
CA ALA A 146 -12.43 16.21 -5.10
C ALA A 146 -12.32 16.86 -3.70
N PRO A 147 -12.11 18.19 -3.62
CA PRO A 147 -12.20 18.93 -2.38
C PRO A 147 -13.63 18.96 -1.79
N PRO A 148 -13.79 19.27 -0.49
CA PRO A 148 -15.10 19.49 0.10
C PRO A 148 -15.95 20.49 -0.70
N PRO A 149 -17.27 20.26 -0.84
CA PRO A 149 -18.08 19.32 -0.08
C PRO A 149 -18.18 17.90 -0.70
N ALA A 150 -17.26 17.51 -1.57
CA ALA A 150 -17.27 16.17 -2.15
C ALA A 150 -17.28 15.07 -1.06
N PRO A 151 -18.03 13.97 -1.28
CA PRO A 151 -18.12 12.89 -0.32
C PRO A 151 -16.76 12.18 -0.19
N SER A 152 -16.56 11.56 0.98
CA SER A 152 -15.43 10.67 1.20
C SER A 152 -15.88 9.22 1.08
N TYR A 153 -15.10 8.40 0.38
CA TYR A 153 -15.37 7.00 0.07
C TYR A 153 -14.45 6.07 0.87
N GLY A 154 -14.98 4.88 1.19
CA GLY A 154 -14.15 3.71 1.49
C GLY A 154 -13.76 2.98 0.20
N PRO A 155 -13.22 1.75 0.29
CA PRO A 155 -12.73 1.02 -0.88
C PRO A 155 -13.80 0.65 -1.90
N GLU A 156 -15.08 0.63 -1.53
CA GLU A 156 -16.18 0.30 -2.44
C GLU A 156 -16.63 1.46 -3.33
N GLY A 157 -16.18 2.68 -3.05
CA GLY A 157 -16.58 3.85 -3.84
C GLY A 157 -18.07 4.22 -3.69
N GLY A 158 -18.60 4.90 -4.71
CA GLY A 158 -19.99 5.33 -4.84
C GLY A 158 -20.64 4.87 -6.15
N PRO A 159 -21.48 5.70 -6.79
CA PRO A 159 -22.00 5.39 -8.13
C PRO A 159 -20.89 5.31 -9.18
N ALA A 160 -21.05 4.44 -10.18
CA ALA A 160 -20.15 4.39 -11.33
C ALA A 160 -20.33 5.64 -12.22
N ILE A 161 -19.23 6.11 -12.80
CA ILE A 161 -19.24 7.24 -13.75
C ILE A 161 -18.38 6.92 -14.97
N GLN A 162 -18.74 7.52 -16.11
CA GLN A 162 -18.00 7.40 -17.37
C GLN A 162 -16.64 8.10 -17.30
N GLY A 163 -15.70 7.66 -18.14
CA GLY A 163 -14.35 8.25 -18.22
C GLY A 163 -13.39 7.81 -17.12
N THR A 164 -13.83 6.94 -16.19
CA THR A 164 -12.95 6.31 -15.20
C THR A 164 -12.08 5.21 -15.81
N TRP A 165 -11.14 4.65 -15.05
CA TRP A 165 -10.37 3.49 -15.51
C TRP A 165 -11.23 2.26 -15.77
N ILE A 166 -12.24 2.03 -14.92
CA ILE A 166 -13.23 0.97 -15.07
C ILE A 166 -14.62 1.60 -14.99
N GLU A 167 -15.20 1.93 -16.14
CA GLU A 167 -16.48 2.66 -16.22
C GLU A 167 -17.66 1.91 -15.60
N SER A 168 -17.60 0.58 -15.57
CA SER A 168 -18.61 -0.26 -14.93
C SER A 168 -18.43 -0.38 -13.41
N ALA A 169 -17.34 0.16 -12.85
CA ALA A 169 -17.05 0.13 -11.42
C ALA A 169 -17.36 1.49 -10.76
N PRO A 170 -17.68 1.51 -9.46
CA PRO A 170 -17.85 2.73 -8.66
C PRO A 170 -16.74 3.76 -8.83
N LEU A 171 -17.11 5.05 -8.92
CA LEU A 171 -16.19 6.15 -8.64
C LEU A 171 -15.64 6.01 -7.23
N GLY A 172 -14.34 6.24 -7.05
CA GLY A 172 -13.71 6.19 -5.73
C GLY A 172 -13.40 4.78 -5.22
N ALA A 173 -13.73 3.72 -5.96
CA ALA A 173 -13.38 2.36 -5.54
C ALA A 173 -11.88 2.08 -5.66
N LEU A 174 -11.37 1.18 -4.81
CA LEU A 174 -10.03 0.65 -4.94
C LEU A 174 -9.97 -0.29 -6.15
N ILE A 175 -9.06 0.01 -7.08
CA ILE A 175 -8.79 -0.80 -8.27
C ILE A 175 -7.33 -1.22 -8.31
N GLY A 176 -7.10 -2.35 -8.97
CA GLY A 176 -5.77 -2.84 -9.30
C GLY A 176 -5.53 -2.80 -10.80
N ARG A 177 -4.25 -2.76 -11.18
CA ARG A 177 -3.83 -3.00 -12.56
C ARG A 177 -2.55 -3.82 -12.58
N ILE A 178 -2.52 -4.82 -13.46
CA ILE A 178 -1.34 -5.65 -13.72
C ILE A 178 -1.09 -5.65 -15.22
N GLY A 179 0.10 -5.23 -15.64
CA GLY A 179 0.43 -4.98 -17.04
C GLY A 179 -0.49 -3.94 -17.67
N GLY A 180 -1.47 -4.38 -18.46
CA GLY A 180 -2.49 -3.54 -19.11
C GLY A 180 -3.90 -3.70 -18.55
N ALA A 181 -4.17 -4.71 -17.73
CA ALA A 181 -5.52 -5.07 -17.31
C ALA A 181 -5.86 -4.44 -15.95
N ALA A 182 -6.87 -3.57 -15.93
CA ALA A 182 -7.43 -3.02 -14.69
C ALA A 182 -8.58 -3.90 -14.17
N PHE A 183 -8.70 -4.02 -12.85
CA PHE A 183 -9.73 -4.83 -12.20
C PHE A 183 -10.21 -4.20 -10.88
N LEU A 184 -11.48 -4.44 -10.54
CA LEU A 184 -12.08 -3.98 -9.29
C LEU A 184 -11.64 -4.85 -8.10
N ILE A 185 -10.98 -4.22 -7.13
CA ILE A 185 -10.65 -4.82 -5.83
C ILE A 185 -11.79 -4.54 -4.85
N GLY A 186 -12.19 -3.28 -4.65
CA GLY A 186 -13.21 -2.94 -3.67
C GLY A 186 -12.83 -3.41 -2.27
N SER A 187 -13.77 -3.95 -1.51
CA SER A 187 -13.49 -4.63 -0.22
C SER A 187 -13.24 -6.15 -0.34
N LYS A 188 -13.08 -6.68 -1.56
CA LYS A 188 -12.85 -8.12 -1.76
C LYS A 188 -11.63 -8.60 -0.98
N SER A 189 -11.72 -9.82 -0.45
CA SER A 189 -10.62 -10.47 0.27
C SER A 189 -9.56 -11.08 -0.67
N SER A 190 -9.90 -11.31 -1.95
CA SER A 190 -8.95 -11.82 -2.94
C SER A 190 -9.38 -11.56 -4.38
N VAL A 191 -8.40 -11.60 -5.29
CA VAL A 191 -8.57 -11.55 -6.75
C VAL A 191 -7.57 -12.51 -7.40
N THR A 192 -8.02 -13.24 -8.43
CA THR A 192 -7.12 -13.99 -9.32
C THR A 192 -6.51 -13.04 -10.34
N SER A 193 -5.19 -13.03 -10.45
CA SER A 193 -4.46 -12.12 -11.32
C SER A 193 -4.82 -12.36 -12.79
N PRO A 194 -5.31 -11.33 -13.52
CA PRO A 194 -5.69 -11.45 -14.92
C PRO A 194 -4.50 -11.42 -15.89
N ALA A 195 -3.31 -11.09 -15.39
CA ALA A 195 -2.09 -10.94 -16.19
C ALA A 195 -0.85 -11.16 -15.32
N SER A 196 0.33 -11.18 -15.96
CA SER A 196 1.61 -11.14 -15.26
C SER A 196 2.20 -9.72 -15.26
N GLY A 197 2.90 -9.34 -14.20
CA GLY A 197 3.61 -8.06 -14.09
C GLY A 197 3.52 -7.43 -12.70
N HIS A 198 3.87 -6.14 -12.62
CA HIS A 198 3.77 -5.35 -11.41
C HIS A 198 2.30 -5.03 -11.07
N LEU A 199 1.95 -5.18 -9.80
CA LEU A 199 0.68 -4.72 -9.26
C LEU A 199 0.72 -3.22 -8.97
N LEU A 200 -0.14 -2.48 -9.66
CA LEU A 200 -0.44 -1.07 -9.42
C LEU A 200 -1.79 -0.96 -8.71
N LEU A 201 -1.92 -0.02 -7.77
CA LEU A 201 -3.17 0.29 -7.07
C LEU A 201 -3.60 1.73 -7.30
N ALA A 202 -4.90 2.00 -7.37
CA ALA A 202 -5.42 3.36 -7.55
C ALA A 202 -6.84 3.52 -7.05
N MET A 203 -7.27 4.78 -6.94
CA MET A 203 -8.67 5.16 -6.94
C MET A 203 -9.22 5.03 -8.37
N ASN A 204 -10.40 4.42 -8.52
CA ASN A 204 -11.15 4.49 -9.77
C ASN A 204 -11.72 5.91 -9.93
N ASP A 205 -11.06 6.73 -10.72
CA ASP A 205 -11.40 8.12 -10.95
C ASP A 205 -11.26 8.48 -12.44
N VAL A 206 -11.75 9.65 -12.83
CA VAL A 206 -11.61 10.15 -14.20
C VAL A 206 -10.12 10.32 -14.52
N ARG A 207 -9.71 9.81 -15.68
CA ARG A 207 -8.30 9.79 -16.07
C ARG A 207 -7.74 11.21 -16.12
N GLY A 208 -6.58 11.41 -15.49
CA GLY A 208 -5.91 12.72 -15.41
C GLY A 208 -6.51 13.73 -14.42
N THR A 209 -7.54 13.40 -13.63
CA THR A 209 -8.15 14.36 -12.67
C THR A 209 -7.69 14.20 -11.23
N TYR A 210 -6.67 13.39 -10.95
CA TYR A 210 -6.28 13.02 -9.58
C TYR A 210 -5.71 14.15 -8.70
N GLY A 211 -5.37 15.31 -9.27
CA GLY A 211 -4.63 16.37 -8.57
C GLY A 211 -5.38 17.02 -7.42
N ASP A 212 -6.71 17.02 -7.44
CA ASP A 212 -7.56 17.59 -6.40
C ASP A 212 -8.13 16.55 -5.43
N ASN A 213 -7.76 15.28 -5.61
CA ASN A 213 -8.11 14.19 -4.72
C ASN A 213 -7.50 14.37 -3.32
N ARG A 214 -8.12 13.77 -2.30
CA ARG A 214 -7.73 13.91 -0.89
C ARG A 214 -7.82 12.57 -0.17
N GLY A 215 -6.98 12.38 0.85
CA GLY A 215 -6.96 11.17 1.67
C GLY A 215 -6.22 10.00 1.01
N GLN A 216 -6.41 8.81 1.57
CA GLN A 216 -5.68 7.59 1.22
C GLN A 216 -6.41 6.36 1.75
N LEU A 217 -6.07 5.19 1.21
CA LEU A 217 -6.42 3.89 1.77
C LEU A 217 -5.16 3.16 2.20
N ASP A 218 -5.23 2.49 3.35
CA ASP A 218 -4.21 1.56 3.78
C ASP A 218 -4.58 0.14 3.30
N VAL A 219 -3.67 -0.54 2.59
CA VAL A 219 -3.92 -1.83 1.95
C VAL A 219 -2.86 -2.84 2.34
N PHE A 220 -3.27 -3.96 2.93
CA PHE A 220 -2.42 -5.11 3.19
C PHE A 220 -2.63 -6.16 2.10
N MET A 221 -1.55 -6.79 1.63
CA MET A 221 -1.66 -7.82 0.60
C MET A 221 -0.67 -8.97 0.70
N ALA A 222 -1.07 -10.15 0.21
CA ALA A 222 -0.19 -11.29 0.05
C ALA A 222 -0.48 -12.00 -1.27
N VAL A 223 0.57 -12.47 -1.97
CA VAL A 223 0.46 -13.24 -3.21
C VAL A 223 0.72 -14.71 -2.91
N ARG A 224 -0.09 -15.61 -3.47
CA ARG A 224 0.11 -17.07 -3.43
C ARG A 224 0.00 -17.66 -4.83
#